data_AF-A0A9D5ETY3-F1
#
_entry.id   AF-A0A9D5ETY3-F1
#
_cell.length_a   1.000
_cell.length_b   1.000
_cell.length_c   1.000
_cell.angle_alpha   90.00
_cell.angle_beta   90.00
_cell.angle_gamma   90.00
#
_symmetry.space_group_name_H-M   'P 1'
#
loop_
_entity.id
_entity.type
_entity.pdbx_description
1 polymer ?
#
loop_
_entity_poly.entity_id
_entity_poly.type
_entity_poly.pdbx_seq_one_letter_code
_entity_poly.pdbx_strand_id
1 'polypeptide(L)'
;MPSITRSVVRRRNWRWSPGNEHTPRGWVCFPGPGTAVAEFEFFDDAEADWGKRESAVRLKMNPFECGPLPMVSSLPDTILRDFLMDTGIEPPAAGIEWDAWWTANREQLSDEQRARVWQAVDKVRFFEITEEAIGPEVHVVVDVTWEERVGIYVADWDGGEVIRVCRHSQRAGEISRGRSQQSRIAVAGRRGVDGPPFANCRPCNVPDPFTPGSTRLLRLPQVPFNEVLTIPFDETRDSGPVSQDDRITVVIRRDYASGPLGFRISETDYVSAGVPVKAFADWDLARDHAKELERTARSWFNPFLIASDPRELGGWSPESVRESLIQECRGYGIPLPAPDCNHAEWWLNHVSPLPAEFRSLLYWAVFDEVNFYTVMRVEFEG
;
A
#
# COMPACT_ATOMS: atom_id res chain seq x y z
N MET A 1 -25.28 -19.99 -0.20
CA MET A 1 -25.11 -19.95 -1.67
C MET A 1 -23.81 -19.22 -1.94
N PRO A 2 -22.96 -19.67 -2.88
CA PRO A 2 -21.75 -18.92 -3.24
C PRO A 2 -22.17 -17.51 -3.68
N SER A 3 -21.50 -16.48 -3.16
CA SER A 3 -21.71 -15.10 -3.61
C SER A 3 -21.33 -15.02 -5.09
N ILE A 4 -22.20 -14.41 -5.90
CA ILE A 4 -21.85 -14.11 -7.30
C ILE A 4 -20.73 -13.08 -7.25
N THR A 5 -19.58 -13.38 -7.85
CA THR A 5 -18.43 -12.47 -7.96
C THR A 5 -18.29 -11.96 -9.39
N ARG A 6 -17.72 -10.76 -9.54
CA ARG A 6 -17.23 -10.21 -10.80
C ARG A 6 -15.71 -10.02 -10.71
N SER A 7 -15.01 -10.15 -11.83
CA SER A 7 -13.58 -9.84 -11.90
C SER A 7 -13.39 -8.39 -12.31
N VAL A 8 -12.68 -7.60 -11.50
CA VAL A 8 -12.45 -6.18 -11.73
C VAL A 8 -10.97 -5.95 -11.99
N VAL A 9 -10.64 -5.34 -13.13
CA VAL A 9 -9.27 -4.88 -13.40
C VAL A 9 -9.11 -3.50 -12.78
N ARG A 10 -8.18 -3.38 -11.84
CA ARG A 10 -7.86 -2.13 -11.13
C ARG A 10 -6.48 -1.63 -11.51
N ARG A 11 -6.36 -0.31 -11.72
CA ARG A 11 -5.08 0.38 -11.84
C ARG A 11 -4.56 0.71 -10.45
N ARG A 12 -3.39 0.17 -10.09
CA ARG A 12 -2.73 0.46 -8.81
C ARG A 12 -2.35 1.93 -8.71
N ASN A 13 -2.26 2.45 -7.48
CA ASN A 13 -2.10 3.88 -7.18
C ASN A 13 -0.66 4.37 -7.35
N TRP A 14 -0.05 4.13 -8.51
CA TRP A 14 1.25 4.69 -8.87
C TRP A 14 1.16 6.21 -9.05
N ARG A 15 2.10 6.93 -8.44
CA ARG A 15 2.24 8.38 -8.53
C ARG A 15 3.72 8.74 -8.63
N TRP A 16 4.03 9.79 -9.38
CA TRP A 16 5.38 10.32 -9.45
C TRP A 16 5.73 11.07 -8.17
N SER A 17 6.78 10.64 -7.49
CA SER A 17 7.44 11.34 -6.39
C SER A 17 8.68 12.09 -6.91
N PRO A 18 8.80 13.40 -6.63
CA PRO A 18 9.99 14.16 -7.01
C PRO A 18 11.25 13.75 -6.23
N GLY A 19 11.12 12.93 -5.17
CA GLY A 19 12.20 12.52 -4.29
C GLY A 19 12.64 13.60 -3.30
N ASN A 20 13.39 13.21 -2.27
CA ASN A 20 14.07 14.07 -1.30
C ASN A 20 15.25 13.31 -0.65
N GLU A 21 15.84 13.86 0.42
CA GLU A 21 16.96 13.27 1.16
C GLU A 21 16.66 11.88 1.76
N HIS A 22 15.38 11.52 1.93
CA HIS A 22 14.94 10.26 2.54
C HIS A 22 14.16 9.35 1.60
N THR A 23 13.71 9.84 0.44
CA THR A 23 12.90 9.08 -0.52
C THR A 23 13.46 9.26 -1.92
N PRO A 24 13.75 8.18 -2.65
CA PRO A 24 14.26 8.32 -4.00
C PRO A 24 13.22 8.97 -4.91
N ARG A 25 13.73 9.73 -5.89
CA ARG A 25 12.90 10.26 -6.98
C ARG A 25 12.42 9.10 -7.84
N GLY A 26 11.14 9.07 -8.18
CA GLY A 26 10.57 7.99 -8.99
C GLY A 26 9.08 7.78 -8.79
N TRP A 27 8.56 6.71 -9.37
CA TRP A 27 7.19 6.23 -9.18
C TRP A 27 7.07 5.50 -7.85
N VAL A 28 6.06 5.88 -7.07
CA VAL A 28 5.71 5.23 -5.80
C VAL A 28 4.29 4.69 -5.93
N CYS A 29 4.09 3.42 -5.58
CA CYS A 29 2.75 2.84 -5.47
C CYS A 29 2.21 3.15 -4.09
N PHE A 30 1.25 4.07 -4.02
CA PHE A 30 0.51 4.30 -2.78
C PHE A 30 -0.34 3.08 -2.45
N PRO A 31 -0.59 2.80 -1.16
CA PRO A 31 -1.53 1.79 -0.78
C PRO A 31 -2.97 2.20 -1.14
N GLY A 32 -3.92 1.31 -0.86
CA GLY A 32 -5.32 1.49 -1.21
C GLY A 32 -5.76 0.59 -2.38
N PRO A 33 -7.07 0.33 -2.49
CA PRO A 33 -7.61 -0.34 -3.66
C PRO A 33 -7.35 0.56 -4.87
N GLY A 34 -6.76 0.00 -5.93
CA GLY A 34 -6.56 0.73 -7.17
C GLY A 34 -7.88 1.25 -7.78
N THR A 35 -7.79 2.13 -8.76
CA THR A 35 -8.99 2.61 -9.49
C THR A 35 -9.51 1.51 -10.42
N ALA A 36 -10.78 1.10 -10.30
CA ALA A 36 -11.41 0.20 -11.27
C ALA A 36 -11.37 0.81 -12.69
N VAL A 37 -10.85 0.07 -13.65
CA VAL A 37 -10.72 0.51 -15.07
C VAL A 37 -11.52 -0.35 -16.03
N ALA A 38 -11.90 -1.56 -15.63
CA ALA A 38 -12.79 -2.46 -16.36
C ALA A 38 -13.37 -3.52 -15.41
N GLU A 39 -14.54 -4.06 -15.75
CA GLU A 39 -15.24 -5.12 -15.02
C GLU A 39 -15.65 -6.22 -15.99
N PHE A 40 -15.56 -7.47 -15.53
CA PHE A 40 -15.79 -8.66 -16.33
C PHE A 40 -16.59 -9.69 -15.52
N GLU A 41 -17.42 -10.46 -16.22
CA GLU A 41 -18.13 -11.60 -15.64
C GLU A 41 -17.18 -12.78 -15.36
N PHE A 42 -16.16 -12.96 -16.22
CA PHE A 42 -15.21 -14.08 -16.15
C PHE A 42 -13.79 -13.60 -15.89
N PHE A 43 -13.04 -14.40 -15.12
CA PHE A 43 -11.64 -14.12 -14.78
C PHE A 43 -10.73 -14.09 -16.02
N ASP A 44 -10.91 -15.02 -16.96
CA ASP A 44 -10.07 -15.12 -18.17
C ASP A 44 -10.14 -13.84 -19.03
N ASP A 45 -11.32 -13.21 -19.11
CA ASP A 45 -11.50 -11.94 -19.82
C ASP A 45 -10.78 -10.79 -19.10
N ALA A 46 -10.86 -10.76 -17.77
CA ALA A 46 -10.14 -9.79 -16.94
C ALA A 46 -8.62 -9.98 -17.04
N GLU A 47 -8.13 -11.22 -17.11
CA GLU A 47 -6.71 -11.53 -17.28
C GLU A 47 -6.19 -11.07 -18.65
N ALA A 48 -6.96 -11.28 -19.72
CA ALA A 48 -6.61 -10.80 -21.05
C ALA A 48 -6.55 -9.26 -21.11
N ASP A 49 -7.50 -8.54 -20.52
CA ASP A 49 -7.49 -7.07 -20.47
C ASP A 49 -6.36 -6.54 -19.56
N TRP A 50 -6.15 -7.16 -18.40
CA TRP A 50 -5.04 -6.87 -17.50
C TRP A 50 -3.69 -6.97 -18.24
N GLY A 51 -3.44 -8.10 -18.90
CA GLY A 51 -2.18 -8.34 -19.62
C GLY A 51 -1.95 -7.30 -20.73
N LYS A 52 -3.00 -6.97 -21.49
CA LYS A 52 -2.94 -5.92 -22.53
C LYS A 52 -2.55 -4.55 -21.96
N ARG A 53 -3.17 -4.14 -20.85
CA ARG A 53 -2.90 -2.83 -20.22
C ARG A 53 -1.53 -2.77 -19.56
N GLU A 54 -1.16 -3.84 -18.87
CA GLU A 54 0.15 -3.99 -18.23
C GLU A 54 1.26 -3.89 -19.29
N SER A 55 1.16 -4.64 -20.40
CA SER A 55 2.10 -4.54 -21.52
C SER A 55 2.18 -3.12 -22.10
N ALA A 56 1.04 -2.44 -22.29
CA ALA A 56 1.02 -1.09 -22.85
C ALA A 56 1.73 -0.06 -21.96
N VAL A 57 1.67 -0.20 -20.64
CA VAL A 57 2.40 0.67 -19.69
C VAL A 57 3.89 0.30 -19.66
N ARG A 58 4.22 -0.98 -19.64
CA ARG A 58 5.61 -1.49 -19.62
C ARG A 58 6.44 -1.02 -20.82
N LEU A 59 5.82 -0.74 -21.96
CA LEU A 59 6.49 -0.16 -23.14
C LEU A 59 7.01 1.26 -22.92
N LYS A 60 6.42 2.01 -21.98
CA LYS A 60 6.74 3.43 -21.77
C LYS A 60 7.55 3.67 -20.51
N MET A 61 7.44 2.76 -19.55
CA MET A 61 7.96 2.92 -18.20
C MET A 61 9.40 2.44 -18.03
N ASN A 62 10.07 3.05 -17.06
CA ASN A 62 11.31 2.54 -16.49
C ASN A 62 10.97 1.78 -15.19
N PRO A 63 11.19 0.45 -15.13
CA PRO A 63 10.86 -0.31 -13.92
C PRO A 63 11.71 0.12 -12.72
N PHE A 64 12.93 0.61 -12.94
CA PHE A 64 13.83 1.02 -11.86
C PHE A 64 13.56 2.44 -11.36
N GLU A 65 12.72 3.21 -12.06
CA GLU A 65 12.12 4.41 -11.46
C GLU A 65 11.03 4.05 -10.45
N CYS A 66 10.57 2.80 -10.37
CA CYS A 66 9.50 2.39 -9.44
C CYS A 66 9.99 2.08 -8.01
N GLY A 67 11.25 2.39 -7.71
CA GLY A 67 11.86 2.20 -6.39
C GLY A 67 13.26 1.58 -6.47
N PRO A 68 13.97 1.49 -5.33
CA PRO A 68 15.25 0.81 -5.24
C PRO A 68 15.10 -0.69 -5.57
N LEU A 69 16.21 -1.33 -5.95
CA LEU A 69 16.18 -2.70 -6.48
C LEU A 69 15.39 -3.72 -5.62
N PRO A 70 15.54 -3.76 -4.28
CA PRO A 70 14.77 -4.70 -3.45
C PRO A 70 13.25 -4.50 -3.48
N MET A 71 12.78 -3.30 -3.86
CA MET A 71 11.35 -3.01 -4.00
C MET A 71 10.79 -3.44 -5.36
N VAL A 72 11.64 -3.47 -6.39
CA VAL A 72 11.20 -3.77 -7.77
C VAL A 72 11.53 -5.21 -8.20
N SER A 73 12.48 -5.88 -7.53
CA SER A 73 12.89 -7.26 -7.82
C SER A 73 12.92 -8.12 -6.57
N SER A 74 12.55 -9.39 -6.70
CA SER A 74 12.80 -10.45 -5.72
C SER A 74 14.23 -10.99 -5.75
N LEU A 75 14.99 -10.72 -6.81
CA LEU A 75 16.37 -11.16 -6.96
C LEU A 75 17.34 -10.19 -6.27
N PRO A 76 18.31 -10.68 -5.49
CA PRO A 76 19.44 -9.86 -5.05
C PRO A 76 20.20 -9.28 -6.26
N ASP A 77 20.86 -8.13 -6.10
CA ASP A 77 21.55 -7.42 -7.19
C ASP A 77 22.53 -8.30 -7.96
N THR A 78 23.32 -9.12 -7.27
CA THR A 78 24.26 -10.06 -7.90
C THR A 78 23.56 -11.10 -8.78
N ILE A 79 22.48 -11.70 -8.27
CA ILE A 79 21.70 -12.71 -9.00
C ILE A 79 20.94 -12.08 -10.17
N LEU A 80 20.43 -10.86 -10.01
CA LEU A 80 19.80 -10.12 -11.09
C LEU A 80 20.78 -9.86 -12.24
N ARG A 81 22.01 -9.46 -11.92
CA ARG A 81 23.06 -9.24 -12.93
C ARG A 81 23.37 -10.51 -13.70
N ASP A 82 23.55 -11.63 -13.00
CA ASP A 82 23.80 -12.93 -13.61
C ASP A 82 22.62 -13.35 -14.50
N PHE A 83 21.39 -13.21 -14.01
CA PHE A 83 20.18 -13.48 -14.79
C PHE A 83 20.11 -12.68 -16.09
N LEU A 84 20.49 -11.41 -16.08
CA LEU A 84 20.53 -10.57 -17.28
C LEU A 84 21.62 -11.01 -18.26
N MET A 85 22.82 -11.35 -17.76
CA MET A 85 23.92 -11.84 -18.60
C MET A 85 23.57 -13.15 -19.30
N ASP A 86 22.86 -14.07 -18.64
CA ASP A 86 22.36 -15.32 -19.24
C ASP A 86 21.40 -15.08 -20.41
N THR A 87 20.76 -13.90 -20.46
CA THR A 87 19.88 -13.48 -21.55
C THR A 87 20.57 -12.59 -22.59
N GLY A 88 21.90 -12.45 -22.51
CA GLY A 88 22.70 -11.62 -23.40
C GLY A 88 22.51 -10.11 -23.17
N ILE A 89 22.09 -9.71 -21.97
CA ILE A 89 21.92 -8.30 -21.57
C ILE A 89 23.09 -7.93 -20.66
N GLU A 90 23.86 -6.91 -21.03
CA GLU A 90 24.95 -6.41 -20.19
C GLU A 90 24.37 -5.53 -19.06
N PRO A 91 24.49 -5.93 -17.78
CA PRO A 91 23.98 -5.15 -16.65
C PRO A 91 24.77 -3.84 -16.46
N PRO A 92 24.26 -2.87 -15.68
CA PRO A 92 24.98 -1.62 -15.41
C PRO A 92 26.38 -1.87 -14.86
N ALA A 93 27.39 -1.13 -15.32
CA ALA A 93 28.71 -1.17 -14.67
C ALA A 93 28.62 -0.76 -13.19
N ALA A 94 29.61 -1.13 -12.39
CA ALA A 94 29.68 -0.72 -10.99
C ALA A 94 29.62 0.82 -10.87
N GLY A 95 28.72 1.32 -10.00
CA GLY A 95 28.50 2.75 -9.80
C GLY A 95 27.54 3.42 -10.79
N ILE A 96 26.97 2.66 -11.74
CA ILE A 96 25.87 3.14 -12.58
C ILE A 96 24.54 2.68 -11.96
N GLU A 97 23.65 3.65 -11.72
CA GLU A 97 22.31 3.37 -11.21
C GLU A 97 21.44 2.65 -12.27
N TRP A 98 20.58 1.75 -11.80
CA TRP A 98 19.74 0.90 -12.65
C TRP A 98 18.76 1.70 -13.52
N ASP A 99 18.21 2.79 -13.00
CA ASP A 99 17.29 3.67 -13.73
C ASP A 99 17.97 4.41 -14.87
N ALA A 100 19.16 4.94 -14.63
CA ALA A 100 20.00 5.58 -15.64
C ALA A 100 20.41 4.58 -16.74
N TRP A 101 20.80 3.37 -16.35
CA TRP A 101 21.15 2.30 -17.29
C TRP A 101 19.97 1.90 -18.18
N TRP A 102 18.78 1.67 -17.61
CA TRP A 102 17.61 1.31 -18.41
C TRP A 102 17.27 2.42 -19.42
N THR A 103 17.29 3.68 -18.97
CA THR A 103 17.02 4.84 -19.83
C THR A 103 17.98 4.89 -21.03
N ALA A 104 19.26 4.58 -20.82
CA ALA A 104 20.26 4.60 -21.88
C ALA A 104 20.18 3.39 -22.84
N ASN A 105 19.75 2.23 -22.36
CA ASN A 105 19.86 0.96 -23.11
C ASN A 105 18.52 0.44 -23.67
N ARG A 106 17.37 0.85 -23.13
CA ARG A 106 16.06 0.23 -23.46
C ARG A 106 15.71 0.20 -24.95
N GLU A 107 16.17 1.19 -25.72
CA GLU A 107 15.90 1.30 -27.16
C GLU A 107 16.78 0.35 -28.00
N GLN A 108 17.91 -0.09 -27.43
CA GLN A 108 18.83 -1.03 -28.07
C GLN A 108 18.50 -2.49 -27.76
N LEU A 109 17.76 -2.74 -26.67
CA LEU A 109 17.28 -4.07 -26.30
C LEU A 109 16.23 -4.58 -27.29
N SER A 110 16.26 -5.87 -27.61
CA SER A 110 15.14 -6.53 -28.31
C SER A 110 13.88 -6.57 -27.44
N ASP A 111 12.71 -6.87 -28.03
CA ASP A 111 11.49 -7.06 -27.26
C ASP A 111 11.61 -8.20 -26.25
N GLU A 112 12.28 -9.30 -26.63
CA GLU A 112 12.55 -10.43 -25.76
C GLU A 112 13.47 -10.03 -24.60
N GLN A 113 14.50 -9.24 -24.86
CA GLN A 113 15.41 -8.75 -23.81
C GLN A 113 14.68 -7.79 -22.86
N ARG A 114 13.85 -6.87 -23.37
CA ARG A 114 12.99 -6.02 -22.52
C ARG A 114 12.05 -6.87 -21.66
N ALA A 115 11.46 -7.91 -22.23
CA ALA A 115 10.59 -8.82 -21.48
C ALA A 115 11.36 -9.56 -20.37
N ARG A 116 12.63 -9.95 -20.59
CA ARG A 116 13.48 -10.55 -19.55
C ARG A 116 13.78 -9.60 -18.41
N VAL A 117 14.07 -8.33 -18.69
CA VAL A 117 14.23 -7.33 -17.60
C VAL A 117 12.92 -7.20 -16.81
N TRP A 118 11.78 -7.13 -17.49
CA TRP A 118 10.46 -7.08 -16.84
C TRP A 118 10.09 -8.34 -16.05
N GLN A 119 10.64 -9.49 -16.44
CA GLN A 119 10.54 -10.73 -15.67
C GLN A 119 11.36 -10.66 -14.38
N ALA A 120 12.53 -10.03 -14.44
CA ALA A 120 13.43 -9.91 -13.30
C ALA A 120 12.99 -8.84 -12.29
N VAL A 121 12.32 -7.77 -12.74
CA VAL A 121 11.64 -6.79 -11.88
C VAL A 121 10.19 -7.20 -11.59
N ASP A 122 10.06 -8.40 -11.03
CA ASP A 122 8.80 -9.10 -10.82
C ASP A 122 7.83 -8.43 -9.85
N LYS A 123 8.29 -7.51 -8.99
CA LYS A 123 7.43 -6.82 -8.01
C LYS A 123 6.68 -5.62 -8.58
N VAL A 124 7.09 -5.11 -9.75
CA VAL A 124 6.43 -3.97 -10.39
C VAL A 124 5.19 -4.46 -11.15
N ARG A 125 4.01 -4.03 -10.68
CA ARG A 125 2.71 -4.28 -11.32
C ARG A 125 1.92 -2.98 -11.35
N PHE A 126 1.37 -2.62 -12.51
CA PHE A 126 0.57 -1.41 -12.67
C PHE A 126 -0.92 -1.66 -12.54
N PHE A 127 -1.34 -2.88 -12.85
CA PHE A 127 -2.71 -3.33 -12.71
C PHE A 127 -2.78 -4.58 -11.84
N GLU A 128 -3.94 -4.79 -11.23
CA GLU A 128 -4.30 -5.98 -10.49
C GLU A 128 -5.71 -6.42 -10.88
N ILE A 129 -6.02 -7.70 -10.68
CA ILE A 129 -7.36 -8.26 -10.86
C ILE A 129 -7.88 -8.58 -9.47
N THR A 130 -9.04 -8.05 -9.12
CA THR A 130 -9.74 -8.33 -7.88
C THR A 130 -11.05 -9.05 -8.17
N GLU A 131 -11.37 -10.08 -7.39
CA GLU A 131 -12.71 -10.67 -7.39
C GLU A 131 -13.57 -9.92 -6.38
N GLU A 132 -14.63 -9.29 -6.86
CA GLU A 132 -15.53 -8.49 -6.04
C GLU A 132 -16.90 -9.15 -5.98
N ALA A 133 -17.42 -9.34 -4.77
CA ALA A 133 -18.78 -9.81 -4.60
C ALA A 133 -19.74 -8.79 -5.22
N ILE A 134 -20.66 -9.28 -6.05
CA ILE A 134 -21.78 -8.49 -6.53
C ILE A 134 -22.73 -8.32 -5.35
N GLY A 135 -22.73 -7.13 -4.78
CA GLY A 135 -23.52 -6.83 -3.58
C GLY A 135 -23.65 -5.32 -3.35
N PRO A 136 -24.31 -4.94 -2.25
CA PRO A 136 -24.32 -3.56 -1.81
C PRO A 136 -22.90 -3.02 -1.65
N GLU A 137 -22.69 -1.79 -2.11
CA GLU A 137 -21.44 -1.05 -1.95
C GLU A 137 -21.74 0.28 -1.25
N VAL A 138 -20.72 0.81 -0.58
CA VAL A 138 -20.73 2.15 -0.02
C VAL A 138 -19.46 2.91 -0.41
N HIS A 139 -19.55 4.23 -0.37
CA HIS A 139 -18.47 5.13 -0.77
C HIS A 139 -17.91 5.87 0.44
N VAL A 140 -16.67 5.55 0.80
CA VAL A 140 -15.96 6.11 1.95
C VAL A 140 -15.16 7.32 1.50
N VAL A 141 -15.38 8.47 2.15
CA VAL A 141 -14.58 9.68 1.99
C VAL A 141 -13.44 9.62 2.98
N VAL A 142 -12.21 9.70 2.47
CA VAL A 142 -10.98 9.60 3.26
C VAL A 142 -10.17 10.89 3.12
N ASP A 143 -9.76 11.51 4.23
CA ASP A 143 -8.91 12.70 4.27
C ASP A 143 -7.44 12.26 4.28
N VAL A 144 -6.77 12.45 3.14
CA VAL A 144 -5.38 12.10 2.98
C VAL A 144 -4.55 13.16 3.70
N THR A 145 -3.80 12.75 4.72
CA THR A 145 -2.82 13.61 5.36
C THR A 145 -1.71 13.90 4.36
N TRP A 146 -1.40 15.18 4.15
CA TRP A 146 -0.28 15.60 3.32
C TRP A 146 0.76 16.28 4.18
N GLU A 147 1.99 15.78 4.16
CA GLU A 147 3.10 16.44 4.83
C GLU A 147 3.81 17.36 3.83
N GLU A 148 4.02 18.61 4.22
CA GLU A 148 4.90 19.50 3.47
C GLU A 148 6.36 19.18 3.82
N ARG A 149 7.13 18.77 2.81
CA ARG A 149 8.57 18.56 2.90
C ARG A 149 9.27 19.33 1.79
N VAL A 150 10.08 20.32 2.17
CA VAL A 150 10.88 21.15 1.24
C VAL A 150 10.02 21.82 0.15
N GLY A 151 8.83 22.30 0.52
CA GLY A 151 7.90 22.96 -0.41
C GLY A 151 7.11 22.02 -1.32
N ILE A 152 7.18 20.71 -1.10
CA ILE A 152 6.43 19.67 -1.81
C ILE A 152 5.51 18.98 -0.81
N TYR A 153 4.26 18.72 -1.20
CA TYR A 153 3.35 17.91 -0.39
C TYR A 153 3.46 16.45 -0.79
N VAL A 154 3.78 15.59 0.19
CA VAL A 154 3.80 14.14 0.03
C VAL A 154 2.64 13.59 0.85
N ALA A 155 1.80 12.77 0.22
CA ALA A 155 0.75 12.08 0.97
C ALA A 155 1.41 11.15 1.98
N ASP A 156 0.90 11.16 3.20
CA ASP A 156 1.30 10.22 4.22
C ASP A 156 0.92 8.80 3.79
N TRP A 157 1.69 7.81 4.23
CA TRP A 157 1.60 6.44 3.73
C TRP A 157 0.38 5.70 4.28
N ASP A 158 -0.24 6.21 5.34
CA ASP A 158 -1.17 5.47 6.17
C ASP A 158 -2.65 5.62 5.76
N GLY A 159 -2.95 5.78 4.46
CA GLY A 159 -4.34 5.69 3.97
C GLY A 159 -5.26 6.88 4.25
N GLY A 160 -4.99 7.71 5.27
CA GLY A 160 -5.73 8.95 5.58
C GLY A 160 -7.00 8.77 6.44
N GLU A 161 -7.45 9.80 7.15
CA GLU A 161 -8.58 9.69 8.09
C GLU A 161 -9.93 9.40 7.40
N VAL A 162 -10.67 8.38 7.84
CA VAL A 162 -12.03 8.13 7.33
C VAL A 162 -13.02 9.17 7.87
N ILE A 163 -13.54 10.02 6.98
CA ILE A 163 -14.40 11.15 7.35
C ILE A 163 -15.89 10.79 7.35
N ARG A 164 -16.33 10.08 6.31
CA ARG A 164 -17.76 9.85 6.06
C ARG A 164 -17.96 8.62 5.19
N VAL A 165 -19.09 7.93 5.34
CA VAL A 165 -19.53 6.94 4.37
C VAL A 165 -20.86 7.37 3.74
N CYS A 166 -20.99 7.20 2.44
CA CYS A 166 -22.21 7.52 1.71
C CYS A 166 -22.70 6.32 0.91
N ARG A 167 -24.01 6.17 0.79
CA ARG A 167 -24.62 5.20 -0.12
C ARG A 167 -24.35 5.52 -1.59
N HIS A 168 -24.27 6.80 -1.93
CA HIS A 168 -24.18 7.27 -3.31
C HIS A 168 -22.83 7.94 -3.62
N SER A 169 -22.20 7.51 -4.72
CA SER A 169 -20.88 8.01 -5.16
C SER A 169 -20.88 9.50 -5.45
N GLN A 170 -21.96 10.03 -6.04
CA GLN A 170 -22.12 11.46 -6.29
C GLN A 170 -21.99 12.26 -5.01
N ARG A 171 -22.66 11.81 -3.94
CA ARG A 171 -22.68 12.48 -2.64
C ARG A 171 -21.30 12.45 -1.98
N ALA A 172 -20.65 11.29 -1.96
CA ALA A 172 -19.28 11.17 -1.47
C ALA A 172 -18.31 12.11 -2.24
N GLY A 173 -18.49 12.23 -3.56
CA GLY A 173 -17.73 13.15 -4.40
C GLY A 173 -17.95 14.63 -4.07
N GLU A 174 -19.18 15.03 -3.70
CA GLU A 174 -19.47 16.38 -3.23
C GLU A 174 -18.78 16.67 -1.89
N ILE A 175 -18.87 15.75 -0.93
CA ILE A 175 -18.23 15.88 0.38
C ILE A 175 -16.71 15.97 0.23
N SER A 176 -16.10 15.07 -0.54
CA SER A 176 -14.66 15.06 -0.82
C SER A 176 -14.20 16.38 -1.46
N ARG A 177 -14.94 16.92 -2.44
CA ARG A 177 -14.63 18.22 -3.05
C ARG A 177 -14.74 19.38 -2.06
N GLY A 178 -15.81 19.40 -1.26
CA GLY A 178 -16.04 20.43 -0.25
C GLY A 178 -14.95 20.45 0.83
N ARG A 179 -14.61 19.29 1.38
CA ARG A 179 -13.49 19.11 2.32
C ARG A 179 -12.15 19.48 1.70
N SER A 180 -11.87 19.01 0.49
CA SER A 180 -10.64 19.37 -0.22
C SER A 180 -10.50 20.89 -0.40
N GLN A 181 -11.59 21.59 -0.67
CA GLN A 181 -11.59 23.05 -0.77
C GLN A 181 -11.32 23.71 0.58
N GLN A 182 -11.91 23.22 1.67
CA GLN A 182 -11.65 23.71 3.02
C GLN A 182 -10.18 23.52 3.43
N SER A 183 -9.61 22.34 3.20
CA SER A 183 -8.19 22.06 3.48
C SER A 183 -7.26 22.98 2.70
N ARG A 184 -7.57 23.27 1.42
CA ARG A 184 -6.82 24.25 0.62
C ARG A 184 -6.86 25.65 1.24
N ILE A 185 -8.03 26.11 1.68
CA ILE A 185 -8.19 27.42 2.31
C ILE A 185 -7.38 27.47 3.62
N ALA A 186 -7.45 26.41 4.44
CA ALA A 186 -6.72 26.32 5.70
C ALA A 186 -5.19 26.35 5.48
N VAL A 187 -4.68 25.62 4.50
CA VAL A 187 -3.25 25.61 4.15
C VAL A 187 -2.80 26.96 3.61
N ALA A 188 -3.61 27.60 2.74
CA ALA A 188 -3.32 28.93 2.21
C ALA A 188 -3.27 29.99 3.33
N GLY A 189 -4.14 29.90 4.34
CA GLY A 189 -4.15 30.84 5.47
C GLY A 189 -2.94 30.71 6.41
N ARG A 190 -2.32 29.52 6.52
CA ARG A 190 -1.12 29.30 7.36
C ARG A 190 0.15 29.86 6.72
N ARG A 191 0.23 29.89 5.40
CA ARG A 191 1.33 30.50 4.67
C ARG A 191 1.01 31.97 4.49
N GLY A 192 1.49 32.81 5.43
CA GLY A 192 1.35 34.25 5.33
C GLY A 192 1.64 34.76 3.91
N VAL A 193 0.87 35.75 3.49
CA VAL A 193 0.74 36.32 2.12
C VAL A 193 2.09 36.72 1.48
N ASP A 194 3.19 36.73 2.24
CA ASP A 194 4.50 37.23 1.81
C ASP A 194 5.57 36.15 1.56
N GLY A 195 5.25 34.86 1.65
CA GLY A 195 6.17 33.79 1.23
C GLY A 195 6.18 33.66 -0.30
N PRO A 196 7.34 33.73 -1.01
CA PRO A 196 7.36 33.64 -2.46
C PRO A 196 6.70 32.34 -2.94
N PRO A 197 5.65 32.40 -3.77
CA PRO A 197 4.88 31.23 -4.14
C PRO A 197 5.71 30.36 -5.09
N PHE A 198 6.08 29.15 -4.66
CA PHE A 198 6.33 27.93 -5.46
C PHE A 198 7.16 28.03 -6.76
N ALA A 199 7.89 29.12 -7.00
CA ALA A 199 8.53 29.41 -8.28
C ALA A 199 9.61 28.38 -8.67
N ASN A 200 10.11 27.62 -7.69
CA ASN A 200 11.17 26.64 -7.89
C ASN A 200 10.70 25.19 -8.01
N CYS A 201 9.39 24.91 -7.88
CA CYS A 201 8.83 23.60 -8.24
C CYS A 201 8.78 23.49 -9.76
N ARG A 202 9.92 23.16 -10.39
CA ARG A 202 9.96 22.86 -11.83
C ARG A 202 9.00 21.70 -12.10
N PRO A 203 8.06 21.84 -13.05
CA PRO A 203 7.29 20.69 -13.50
C PRO A 203 8.29 19.65 -14.02
N CYS A 204 8.34 18.47 -13.41
CA CYS A 204 8.93 17.33 -14.08
C CYS A 204 8.02 17.02 -15.28
N ASN A 205 8.58 17.09 -16.48
CA ASN A 205 7.89 16.75 -17.73
C ASN A 205 7.71 15.23 -17.88
N VAL A 206 7.56 14.49 -16.78
CA VAL A 206 7.38 13.03 -16.81
C VAL A 206 5.95 12.77 -17.27
N PRO A 207 5.75 12.26 -18.48
CA PRO A 207 4.41 11.94 -18.96
C PRO A 207 3.79 10.89 -18.05
N ASP A 208 2.55 11.09 -17.62
CA ASP A 208 1.75 10.06 -16.97
C ASP A 208 1.61 8.89 -17.95
N PRO A 209 2.24 7.74 -17.68
CA PRO A 209 2.17 6.58 -18.58
C PRO A 209 0.73 6.04 -18.67
N PHE A 210 -0.14 6.40 -17.73
CA PHE A 210 -1.51 5.93 -17.60
C PHE A 210 -2.53 6.80 -18.34
N THR A 211 -2.14 7.97 -18.88
CA THR A 211 -3.06 8.87 -19.60
C THR A 211 -2.38 9.49 -20.84
N PRO A 212 -2.99 9.49 -22.03
CA PRO A 212 -2.47 10.28 -23.15
C PRO A 212 -2.50 11.78 -22.79
N GLY A 213 -1.32 12.40 -22.58
CA GLY A 213 -1.17 13.84 -22.43
C GLY A 213 -1.32 14.43 -21.01
N SER A 214 -1.22 13.65 -19.94
CA SER A 214 -1.27 14.17 -18.56
C SER A 214 0.14 14.24 -17.96
N THR A 215 0.62 15.43 -17.58
CA THR A 215 1.72 15.62 -16.63
C THR A 215 1.08 16.15 -15.36
N ARG A 216 0.79 15.29 -14.37
CA ARG A 216 0.27 15.76 -13.08
C ARG A 216 1.27 15.52 -11.96
N LEU A 217 2.26 16.40 -11.89
CA LEU A 217 2.66 16.93 -10.59
C LEU A 217 1.50 17.82 -10.11
N LEU A 218 0.89 17.46 -8.98
CA LEU A 218 -0.18 18.26 -8.41
C LEU A 218 0.44 19.50 -7.75
N ARG A 219 0.40 20.64 -8.44
CA ARG A 219 0.52 21.94 -7.76
C ARG A 219 -0.65 22.06 -6.76
N LEU A 220 -0.43 22.69 -5.61
CA LEU A 220 -1.44 22.90 -4.55
C LEU A 220 -2.88 23.25 -4.99
N PRO A 221 -3.17 24.00 -6.07
CA PRO A 221 -4.56 24.16 -6.51
C PRO A 221 -5.26 22.85 -6.95
N GLN A 222 -4.53 21.75 -7.16
CA GLN A 222 -5.06 20.50 -7.71
C GLN A 222 -4.89 19.27 -6.79
N VAL A 223 -4.22 19.38 -5.65
CA VAL A 223 -4.08 18.25 -4.71
C VAL A 223 -5.47 17.86 -4.18
N PRO A 224 -5.94 16.61 -4.38
CA PRO A 224 -7.10 16.10 -3.67
C PRO A 224 -6.64 15.83 -2.24
N PHE A 225 -7.09 16.66 -1.29
CA PHE A 225 -6.86 16.37 0.13
C PHE A 225 -7.73 15.20 0.57
N ASN A 226 -8.79 14.89 -0.18
CA ASN A 226 -9.72 13.81 0.14
C ASN A 226 -9.86 12.86 -1.05
N GLU A 227 -9.97 11.57 -0.79
CA GLU A 227 -10.25 10.51 -1.76
C GLU A 227 -11.62 9.88 -1.49
N VAL A 228 -12.24 9.31 -2.53
CA VAL A 228 -13.48 8.53 -2.40
C VAL A 228 -13.18 7.10 -2.80
N LEU A 229 -13.30 6.18 -1.84
CA LEU A 229 -13.10 4.75 -2.04
C LEU A 229 -14.45 4.05 -2.07
N THR A 230 -14.63 3.10 -2.98
CA THR A 230 -15.83 2.24 -3.00
C THR A 230 -15.45 0.90 -2.39
N ILE A 231 -16.18 0.49 -1.35
CA ILE A 231 -15.93 -0.76 -0.64
C ILE A 231 -17.21 -1.60 -0.53
N PRO A 232 -17.10 -2.93 -0.44
CA PRO A 232 -18.25 -3.79 -0.21
C PRO A 232 -18.95 -3.44 1.11
N PHE A 233 -20.28 -3.56 1.12
CA PHE A 233 -21.12 -3.29 2.28
C PHE A 233 -21.97 -4.51 2.62
N ASP A 234 -21.79 -5.01 3.83
CA ASP A 234 -22.60 -6.06 4.39
C ASP A 234 -23.78 -5.45 5.17
N GLU A 235 -24.97 -5.52 4.57
CA GLU A 235 -26.21 -5.01 5.18
C GLU A 235 -26.79 -5.93 6.25
N THR A 236 -26.21 -7.12 6.43
CA THR A 236 -26.72 -8.13 7.37
C THR A 236 -26.63 -7.59 8.81
N ARG A 237 -27.71 -7.81 9.58
CA ARG A 237 -27.80 -7.46 11.01
C ARG A 237 -28.26 -8.68 11.80
N ASP A 238 -27.47 -9.08 12.79
CA ASP A 238 -27.77 -10.27 13.61
C ASP A 238 -28.81 -9.99 14.71
N SER A 239 -29.06 -8.73 15.08
CA SER A 239 -29.96 -8.41 16.21
C SER A 239 -30.82 -7.15 16.02
N GLY A 240 -32.13 -7.37 15.78
CA GLY A 240 -33.23 -6.47 16.16
C GLY A 240 -33.45 -5.19 15.33
N PRO A 241 -34.60 -4.50 15.54
CA PRO A 241 -34.91 -3.24 14.88
C PRO A 241 -33.89 -2.16 15.24
N VAL A 242 -33.42 -1.49 14.18
CA VAL A 242 -32.36 -0.49 14.13
C VAL A 242 -32.53 0.59 15.21
N SER A 243 -31.56 0.71 16.12
CA SER A 243 -31.26 2.02 16.72
C SER A 243 -30.93 2.95 15.57
N GLN A 244 -31.64 4.08 15.49
CA GLN A 244 -31.57 5.10 14.45
C GLN A 244 -30.22 5.84 14.37
N ASP A 245 -29.13 5.21 14.82
CA ASP A 245 -27.79 5.72 14.62
C ASP A 245 -27.44 5.55 13.14
N ASP A 246 -27.35 6.68 12.43
CA ASP A 246 -26.85 6.82 11.06
C ASP A 246 -25.33 6.54 11.02
N ARG A 247 -24.90 5.38 11.54
CA ARG A 247 -23.51 4.95 11.59
C ARG A 247 -23.38 3.54 11.05
N ILE A 248 -22.35 3.33 10.25
CA ILE A 248 -21.92 1.99 9.84
C ILE A 248 -20.54 1.70 10.42
N THR A 249 -20.19 0.44 10.47
CA THR A 249 -18.90 -0.02 10.96
C THR A 249 -17.98 -0.30 9.77
N VAL A 250 -16.81 0.32 9.74
CA VAL A 250 -15.81 0.16 8.68
C VAL A 250 -14.60 -0.57 9.22
N VAL A 251 -14.20 -1.64 8.54
CA VAL A 251 -12.93 -2.33 8.77
C VAL A 251 -11.85 -1.63 7.96
N ILE A 252 -10.74 -1.32 8.61
CA ILE A 252 -9.65 -0.54 8.08
C ILE A 252 -8.36 -1.33 8.22
N ARG A 253 -7.63 -1.50 7.12
CA ARG A 253 -6.28 -2.07 7.12
C ARG A 253 -5.28 -0.98 7.43
N ARG A 254 -4.55 -1.10 8.53
CA ARG A 254 -3.38 -0.27 8.82
C ARG A 254 -2.25 -0.67 7.88
N ASP A 255 -1.77 0.31 7.13
CA ASP A 255 -0.52 0.15 6.42
C ASP A 255 0.61 0.56 7.36
N TYR A 256 1.68 -0.23 7.38
CA TYR A 256 2.86 0.03 8.19
C TYR A 256 4.00 0.43 7.25
N ALA A 257 4.52 1.64 7.42
CA ALA A 257 5.72 2.09 6.73
C ALA A 257 6.94 1.92 7.65
N SER A 258 7.99 1.25 7.17
CA SER A 258 9.30 1.25 7.80
C SER A 258 10.07 2.50 7.35
N GLY A 259 10.37 3.41 8.29
CA GLY A 259 11.23 4.56 8.02
C GLY A 259 12.73 4.23 8.18
N PRO A 260 13.64 5.12 7.72
CA PRO A 260 15.10 4.95 7.90
C PRO A 260 15.55 4.89 9.37
N LEU A 261 14.71 5.38 10.29
CA LEU A 261 14.95 5.41 11.73
C LEU A 261 14.28 4.24 12.47
N GLY A 262 13.94 3.16 11.75
CA GLY A 262 13.19 2.03 12.29
C GLY A 262 11.70 2.33 12.38
N PHE A 263 10.98 1.36 12.95
CA PHE A 263 9.56 1.48 13.22
C PHE A 263 9.29 2.56 14.27
N ARG A 264 8.33 3.45 14.00
CA ARG A 264 7.75 4.29 15.06
C ARG A 264 6.23 4.15 15.01
N ILE A 265 5.66 3.43 15.97
CA ILE A 265 4.30 3.71 16.40
C ILE A 265 4.39 5.05 17.13
N SER A 266 4.04 6.14 16.47
CA SER A 266 3.91 7.40 17.19
C SER A 266 2.76 7.26 18.18
N GLU A 267 3.07 7.15 19.47
CA GLU A 267 2.06 7.14 20.55
C GLU A 267 1.24 8.44 20.58
N THR A 268 1.71 9.50 19.90
CA THR A 268 1.13 10.85 19.93
C THR A 268 0.54 11.31 18.59
N ASP A 269 0.82 10.63 17.48
CA ASP A 269 0.24 11.00 16.19
C ASP A 269 -0.99 10.13 15.93
N TYR A 270 -2.14 10.80 16.10
CA TYR A 270 -3.45 10.50 15.53
C TYR A 270 -3.55 9.18 14.77
N VAL A 271 -4.39 8.28 15.29
CA VAL A 271 -5.05 7.16 14.61
C VAL A 271 -5.01 7.34 13.10
N SER A 272 -3.92 6.91 12.47
CA SER A 272 -3.79 7.01 11.03
C SER A 272 -4.77 5.96 10.51
N ALA A 273 -5.90 6.46 10.00
CA ALA A 273 -6.93 5.56 9.55
C ALA A 273 -6.39 4.97 8.26
N GLY A 274 -5.93 3.73 8.33
CA GLY A 274 -5.44 3.02 7.16
C GLY A 274 -6.48 2.91 6.03
N VAL A 275 -6.28 1.97 5.13
CA VAL A 275 -7.18 1.77 3.99
C VAL A 275 -8.50 1.12 4.41
N PRO A 276 -9.67 1.74 4.17
CA PRO A 276 -10.97 1.08 4.30
C PRO A 276 -11.05 -0.14 3.38
N VAL A 277 -11.41 -1.30 3.93
CA VAL A 277 -11.49 -2.55 3.16
C VAL A 277 -12.91 -3.08 3.01
N LYS A 278 -13.74 -2.98 4.05
CA LYS A 278 -15.13 -3.46 4.02
C LYS A 278 -15.99 -2.74 5.07
N ALA A 279 -17.24 -2.49 4.75
CA ALA A 279 -18.22 -1.92 5.66
C ALA A 279 -19.28 -2.94 6.07
N PHE A 280 -19.83 -2.74 7.26
CA PHE A 280 -20.84 -3.60 7.87
C PHE A 280 -21.89 -2.75 8.59
N ALA A 281 -23.14 -3.17 8.52
CA ALA A 281 -24.20 -2.61 9.36
C ALA A 281 -24.04 -3.02 10.83
N ASP A 282 -23.38 -4.15 11.10
CA ASP A 282 -23.18 -4.73 12.44
C ASP A 282 -21.72 -4.64 12.90
N TRP A 283 -21.52 -4.30 14.18
CA TRP A 283 -20.18 -4.14 14.77
C TRP A 283 -19.48 -5.48 15.02
N ASP A 284 -20.19 -6.49 15.49
CA ASP A 284 -19.62 -7.79 15.80
C ASP A 284 -19.19 -8.51 14.52
N LEU A 285 -19.99 -8.42 13.44
CA LEU A 285 -19.60 -8.92 12.12
C LEU A 285 -18.34 -8.23 11.59
N ALA A 286 -18.23 -6.91 11.73
CA ALA A 286 -17.03 -6.17 11.34
C ALA A 286 -15.79 -6.60 12.14
N ARG A 287 -15.95 -6.78 13.46
CA ARG A 287 -14.87 -7.23 14.35
C ARG A 287 -14.41 -8.63 13.99
N ASP A 288 -15.34 -9.54 13.74
CA ASP A 288 -15.01 -10.93 13.42
C ASP A 288 -14.35 -11.02 12.04
N HIS A 289 -14.79 -10.20 11.07
CA HIS A 289 -14.10 -10.04 9.80
C HIS A 289 -12.69 -9.47 9.95
N ALA A 290 -12.50 -8.43 10.77
CA ALA A 290 -11.17 -7.87 11.05
C ALA A 290 -10.24 -8.92 11.67
N LYS A 291 -10.72 -9.74 12.60
CA LYS A 291 -9.95 -10.86 13.19
C LYS A 291 -9.56 -11.92 12.16
N GLU A 292 -10.44 -12.21 11.20
CA GLU A 292 -10.12 -13.14 10.10
C GLU A 292 -9.00 -12.58 9.21
N LEU A 293 -9.11 -11.30 8.83
CA LEU A 293 -8.09 -10.62 8.05
C LEU A 293 -6.76 -10.53 8.80
N GLU A 294 -6.80 -10.26 10.10
CA GLU A 294 -5.63 -10.24 11.00
C GLU A 294 -4.95 -11.61 11.04
N ARG A 295 -5.72 -12.69 11.23
CA ARG A 295 -5.21 -14.06 11.21
C ARG A 295 -4.56 -14.39 9.88
N THR A 296 -5.19 -14.00 8.78
CA THR A 296 -4.68 -14.20 7.43
C THR A 296 -3.38 -13.44 7.21
N ALA A 297 -3.31 -12.14 7.56
CA ALA A 297 -2.10 -11.32 7.43
C ALA A 297 -0.93 -11.91 8.23
N ARG A 298 -1.16 -12.23 9.51
CA ARG A 298 -0.14 -12.82 10.40
C ARG A 298 0.37 -14.17 9.93
N SER A 299 -0.42 -14.88 9.11
CA SER A 299 0.02 -16.17 8.58
C SER A 299 1.17 -16.06 7.59
N TRP A 300 1.36 -14.94 6.89
CA TRP A 300 2.41 -14.78 5.87
C TRP A 300 3.34 -13.59 6.12
N PHE A 301 2.94 -12.66 6.98
CA PHE A 301 3.71 -11.46 7.25
C PHE A 301 4.96 -11.74 8.09
N ASN A 302 6.07 -11.09 7.71
CA ASN A 302 7.31 -11.12 8.49
C ASN A 302 7.37 -9.86 9.38
N PRO A 303 7.20 -9.98 10.71
CA PRO A 303 7.17 -8.84 11.63
C PRO A 303 8.48 -8.04 11.62
N PHE A 304 9.60 -8.67 11.28
CA PHE A 304 10.90 -8.02 11.26
C PHE A 304 11.12 -7.13 10.01
N LEU A 305 10.16 -7.11 9.08
CA LEU A 305 10.11 -6.10 8.03
C LEU A 305 9.66 -4.74 8.57
N ILE A 306 8.91 -4.74 9.67
CA ILE A 306 8.47 -3.51 10.33
C ILE A 306 9.61 -2.97 11.19
N ALA A 307 10.24 -3.83 12.00
CA ALA A 307 11.40 -3.44 12.78
C ALA A 307 12.51 -4.48 12.73
N SER A 308 13.74 -4.00 12.55
CA SER A 308 14.92 -4.86 12.40
C SER A 308 15.30 -5.55 13.72
N ASP A 309 14.84 -5.01 14.84
CA ASP A 309 15.12 -5.48 16.19
C ASP A 309 13.81 -5.79 16.93
N PRO A 310 13.67 -6.99 17.56
CA PRO A 310 12.51 -7.31 18.41
C PRO A 310 12.20 -6.24 19.46
N ARG A 311 13.22 -5.49 19.91
CA ARG A 311 13.11 -4.42 20.92
C ARG A 311 12.38 -3.18 20.43
N GLU A 312 12.26 -2.99 19.12
CA GLU A 312 11.56 -1.86 18.50
C GLU A 312 10.05 -2.10 18.34
N LEU A 313 9.57 -3.31 18.62
CA LEU A 313 8.21 -3.76 18.24
C LEU A 313 7.17 -3.70 19.38
N GLY A 314 7.46 -3.09 20.54
CA GLY A 314 6.42 -2.83 21.54
C GLY A 314 6.88 -2.31 22.91
N GLY A 315 5.93 -1.78 23.69
CA GLY A 315 6.10 -1.21 25.04
C GLY A 315 6.31 -2.23 26.18
N TRP A 316 6.59 -3.48 25.84
CA TRP A 316 7.03 -4.51 26.80
C TRP A 316 8.54 -4.38 27.01
N SER A 317 9.06 -4.87 28.14
CA SER A 317 10.52 -4.91 28.28
C SER A 317 11.09 -5.80 27.16
N PRO A 318 12.15 -5.36 26.45
CA PRO A 318 12.94 -6.14 25.51
C PRO A 318 13.15 -7.62 25.87
N GLU A 319 13.29 -7.88 27.17
CA GLU A 319 13.55 -9.20 27.73
C GLU A 319 12.30 -10.10 27.69
N SER A 320 11.11 -9.59 27.94
CA SER A 320 9.87 -10.40 27.98
C SER A 320 9.47 -10.92 26.60
N VAL A 321 9.59 -10.05 25.58
CA VAL A 321 9.34 -10.40 24.18
C VAL A 321 10.36 -11.45 23.71
N ARG A 322 11.63 -11.25 24.07
CA ARG A 322 12.72 -12.18 23.73
C ARG A 322 12.53 -13.54 24.39
N GLU A 323 12.21 -13.60 25.68
CA GLU A 323 12.00 -14.87 26.38
C GLU A 323 10.79 -15.63 25.83
N SER A 324 9.70 -14.92 25.50
CA SER A 324 8.51 -15.53 24.87
C SER A 324 8.85 -16.13 23.50
N LEU A 325 9.56 -15.37 22.64
CA LEU A 325 10.04 -15.89 21.36
C LEU A 325 10.97 -17.10 21.55
N ILE A 326 11.90 -17.05 22.51
CA ILE A 326 12.82 -18.15 22.81
C ILE A 326 12.05 -19.40 23.25
N GLN A 327 11.07 -19.24 24.14
CA GLN A 327 10.26 -20.34 24.66
C GLN A 327 9.48 -21.03 23.55
N GLU A 328 8.80 -20.25 22.70
CA GLU A 328 8.04 -20.80 21.56
C GLU A 328 8.96 -21.46 20.53
N CYS A 329 10.07 -20.82 20.15
CA CYS A 329 11.04 -21.41 19.22
C CYS A 329 11.57 -22.74 19.74
N ARG A 330 11.91 -22.83 21.03
CA ARG A 330 12.34 -24.09 21.66
C ARG A 330 11.23 -25.15 21.64
N GLY A 331 9.98 -24.74 21.92
CA GLY A 331 8.82 -25.63 21.87
C GLY A 331 8.62 -26.30 20.50
N TYR A 332 8.95 -25.59 19.42
CA TYR A 332 8.81 -26.06 18.05
C TYR A 332 10.13 -26.53 17.39
N GLY A 333 11.24 -26.55 18.12
CA GLY A 333 12.55 -26.95 17.57
C GLY A 333 13.11 -25.99 16.52
N ILE A 334 12.69 -24.72 16.54
CA ILE A 334 13.17 -23.67 15.64
C ILE A 334 14.50 -23.13 16.17
N PRO A 335 15.55 -23.03 15.34
CA PRO A 335 16.81 -22.42 15.75
C PRO A 335 16.59 -21.00 16.25
N LEU A 336 17.14 -20.65 17.41
CA LEU A 336 17.04 -19.29 17.94
C LEU A 336 17.82 -18.30 17.05
N PRO A 337 17.32 -17.08 16.82
CA PRO A 337 18.08 -16.06 16.13
C PRO A 337 19.32 -15.71 16.95
N ALA A 338 20.48 -15.60 16.30
CA ALA A 338 21.67 -15.07 16.95
C ALA A 338 21.44 -13.58 17.30
N PRO A 339 22.04 -13.06 18.39
CA PRO A 339 21.80 -11.68 18.84
C PRO A 339 22.06 -10.60 17.78
N ASP A 340 22.95 -10.89 16.83
CA ASP A 340 23.44 -10.00 15.77
C ASP A 340 22.96 -10.42 14.37
N CYS A 341 22.06 -11.40 14.27
CA CYS A 341 21.57 -11.83 12.96
C CYS A 341 20.55 -10.84 12.37
N ASN A 342 20.40 -10.91 11.05
CA ASN A 342 19.29 -10.29 10.37
C ASN A 342 18.00 -11.07 10.70
N HIS A 343 17.19 -10.55 11.62
CA HIS A 343 15.98 -11.21 12.09
C HIS A 343 14.94 -11.42 10.98
N ALA A 344 14.89 -10.54 9.98
CA ALA A 344 14.03 -10.72 8.82
C ALA A 344 14.45 -11.92 7.98
N GLU A 345 15.76 -12.08 7.75
CA GLU A 345 16.32 -13.24 7.04
C GLU A 345 16.15 -14.54 7.85
N TRP A 346 16.38 -14.48 9.17
CA TRP A 346 16.12 -15.61 10.06
C TRP A 346 14.66 -16.08 9.98
N TRP A 347 13.71 -15.14 10.02
CA TRP A 347 12.28 -15.47 9.89
C TRP A 347 11.95 -16.10 8.55
N LEU A 348 12.53 -15.60 7.46
CA LEU A 348 12.35 -16.17 6.12
C LEU A 348 12.86 -17.62 6.04
N ASN A 349 14.02 -17.89 6.65
CA ASN A 349 14.66 -19.19 6.57
C ASN A 349 14.09 -20.24 7.53
N HIS A 350 13.60 -19.83 8.71
CA HIS A 350 13.25 -20.76 9.79
C HIS A 350 11.77 -20.76 10.17
N VAL A 351 11.07 -19.64 9.98
CA VAL A 351 9.66 -19.49 10.39
C VAL A 351 8.71 -19.54 9.20
N SER A 352 9.03 -18.86 8.12
CA SER A 352 8.19 -18.78 6.91
C SER A 352 7.87 -20.14 6.27
N PRO A 353 8.75 -21.16 6.30
CA PRO A 353 8.43 -22.50 5.79
C PRO A 353 7.45 -23.30 6.66
N LEU A 354 7.17 -22.86 7.88
CA LEU A 354 6.27 -23.57 8.80
C LEU A 354 4.79 -23.39 8.37
N PRO A 355 3.89 -24.30 8.79
CA PRO A 355 2.47 -24.15 8.54
C PRO A 355 1.92 -22.83 9.10
N ALA A 356 0.92 -22.26 8.41
CA ALA A 356 0.31 -20.96 8.74
C ALA A 356 -0.12 -20.83 10.21
N GLU A 357 -0.70 -21.88 10.78
CA GLU A 357 -1.12 -21.94 12.19
C GLU A 357 0.04 -21.72 13.17
N PHE A 358 1.21 -22.31 12.91
CA PHE A 358 2.40 -22.12 13.75
C PHE A 358 2.97 -20.71 13.60
N ARG A 359 3.02 -20.18 12.36
CA ARG A 359 3.48 -18.81 12.10
C ARG A 359 2.61 -17.81 12.86
N SER A 360 1.29 -17.97 12.82
CA SER A 360 0.37 -17.12 13.58
C SER A 360 0.59 -17.23 15.09
N LEU A 361 0.82 -18.42 15.66
CA LEU A 361 1.10 -18.60 17.09
C LEU A 361 2.38 -17.90 17.53
N LEU A 362 3.49 -18.10 16.78
CA LEU A 362 4.76 -17.40 17.02
C LEU A 362 4.58 -15.88 16.92
N TYR A 363 3.76 -15.41 15.99
CA TYR A 363 3.44 -14.01 15.85
C TYR A 363 2.69 -13.48 17.09
N TRP A 364 1.65 -14.17 17.56
CA TRP A 364 0.87 -13.76 18.75
C TRP A 364 1.71 -13.71 20.03
N ALA A 365 2.65 -14.64 20.20
CA ALA A 365 3.51 -14.67 21.38
C ALA A 365 4.46 -13.47 21.48
N VAL A 366 4.70 -12.77 20.36
CA VAL A 366 5.78 -11.77 20.25
C VAL A 366 5.25 -10.40 19.84
N PHE A 367 4.11 -10.33 19.14
CA PHE A 367 3.61 -9.13 18.45
C PHE A 367 2.09 -8.93 18.60
N ASP A 368 1.54 -9.14 19.80
CA ASP A 368 0.10 -8.92 20.06
C ASP A 368 -0.33 -7.47 19.74
N GLU A 369 0.55 -6.49 20.00
CA GLU A 369 0.27 -5.05 19.84
C GLU A 369 0.16 -4.59 18.36
N VAL A 370 0.72 -5.33 17.41
CA VAL A 370 0.75 -4.94 15.99
C VAL A 370 -0.56 -5.33 15.30
N ASN A 371 -1.56 -4.45 15.34
CA ASN A 371 -2.86 -4.67 14.70
C ASN A 371 -2.86 -4.24 13.23
N PHE A 372 -2.87 -5.19 12.29
CA PHE A 372 -3.02 -4.87 10.85
C PHE A 372 -4.41 -4.36 10.50
N TYR A 373 -5.44 -4.68 11.29
CA TYR A 373 -6.80 -4.23 11.05
C TYR A 373 -7.41 -3.58 12.29
N THR A 374 -8.11 -2.48 12.07
CA THR A 374 -8.92 -1.80 13.08
C THR A 374 -10.36 -1.67 12.60
N VAL A 375 -11.27 -1.52 13.55
CA VAL A 375 -12.70 -1.36 13.28
C VAL A 375 -13.14 -0.03 13.84
N MET A 376 -13.86 0.78 13.05
CA MET A 376 -14.36 2.07 13.51
C MET A 376 -15.82 2.29 13.10
N ARG A 377 -16.56 3.06 13.89
CA ARG A 377 -17.90 3.54 13.53
C ARG A 377 -17.78 4.87 12.83
N VAL A 378 -18.37 4.96 11.64
CA VAL A 378 -18.34 6.15 10.79
C VAL A 378 -19.76 6.60 10.52
N GLU A 379 -19.97 7.90 10.47
CA GLU A 379 -21.25 8.48 10.06
C GLU A 379 -21.59 8.08 8.62
N PHE A 380 -22.84 7.64 8.44
CA PHE A 380 -23.38 7.08 7.22
C PHE A 380 -24.50 7.96 6.67
N GLU A 381 -24.33 8.44 5.44
CA GLU A 381 -25.40 9.11 4.69
C GLU A 381 -26.03 8.09 3.74
N GLY A 382 -27.24 7.64 4.13
CA GLY A 382 -28.05 6.66 3.42
C GLY A 382 -28.54 7.10 2.04
#